data_AF-A0A9P5TRC1-F1
#
_entry.id   AF-A0A9P5TRC1-F1
#
_cell.length_a   1.000
_cell.length_b   1.000
_cell.length_c   1.000
_cell.angle_alpha   90.00
_cell.angle_beta   90.00
_cell.angle_gamma   90.00
#
_symmetry.space_group_name_H-M   'P 1'
#
loop_
_entity.id
_entity.type
_entity.pdbx_description
1 polymer ?
#
loop_
_entity_poly.entity_id
_entity_poly.type
_entity_poly.pdbx_seq_one_letter_code
_entity_poly.pdbx_strand_id
1 'polypeptide(L)'
;MLLILVTAALSRNVNRLSTWYSFCMSWIISTFSYSLLSLTGQQLTEPNFGLCFTQALLIYSVPPTTSATTLALLLHTLLTFSSSAGQTQRKLSLYTSCMLVIGPYLLLLTIFIGVALYVTRNPLYLHKADQGTYCNLRNPHDEWLRISMIVVAVISVGIILVQVQLVAWLYHNFRSLRRDSAAFGHILRGVLFTFTGSVTFVTALVLAISDDHNLTFDLIIAFFPVLALFIFGSQKDLLQVWTSWRLPHRENIQNLSSGKNMSERVTN
;
A
#
# COMPACT_ATOMS: atom_id res chain seq x y z
N MET A 1 0.31 8.82 3.34
CA MET A 1 -0.77 7.95 2.85
C MET A 1 -2.15 8.47 3.22
N LEU A 2 -2.37 8.88 4.46
CA LEU A 2 -3.67 9.38 4.92
C LEU A 2 -4.26 10.50 4.04
N LEU A 3 -3.47 11.51 3.66
CA LEU A 3 -3.93 12.58 2.77
C LEU A 3 -4.44 12.06 1.41
N ILE A 4 -3.74 11.08 0.82
CA ILE A 4 -4.11 10.46 -0.45
C ILE A 4 -5.43 9.68 -0.31
N LEU A 5 -5.56 8.91 0.77
CA LEU A 5 -6.77 8.14 1.07
C LEU A 5 -7.98 9.06 1.25
N VAL A 6 -7.84 10.12 2.05
CA VAL A 6 -8.91 11.10 2.30
C VAL A 6 -9.28 11.84 1.02
N THR A 7 -8.28 12.27 0.23
CA THR A 7 -8.55 12.92 -1.07
C THR A 7 -9.35 12.00 -1.99
N ALA A 8 -8.96 10.73 -2.09
CA ALA A 8 -9.65 9.77 -2.95
C ALA A 8 -11.06 9.47 -2.45
N ALA A 9 -11.27 9.34 -1.13
CA ALA A 9 -12.57 9.07 -0.55
C ALA A 9 -13.56 10.24 -0.69
N LEU A 10 -13.07 11.49 -0.61
CA LEU A 10 -13.90 12.69 -0.73
C LEU A 10 -14.14 13.11 -2.18
N SER A 11 -13.26 12.74 -3.11
CA SER A 11 -13.39 13.13 -4.52
C SER A 11 -14.29 12.17 -5.28
N ARG A 12 -15.47 12.64 -5.70
CA ARG A 12 -16.38 11.91 -6.61
C ARG A 12 -15.75 11.57 -7.96
N ASN A 13 -14.67 12.27 -8.34
CA ASN A 13 -13.97 12.07 -9.59
C ASN A 13 -12.95 10.92 -9.54
N VAL A 14 -12.67 10.34 -8.37
CA VAL A 14 -11.63 9.32 -8.18
C VAL A 14 -12.28 7.96 -7.92
N ASN A 15 -12.62 7.25 -8.99
CA ASN A 15 -13.07 5.86 -8.91
C ASN A 15 -11.86 4.91 -8.87
N ARG A 16 -11.55 4.36 -7.69
CA ARG A 16 -10.44 3.41 -7.46
C ARG A 16 -10.96 2.02 -7.08
N LEU A 17 -10.14 1.01 -7.35
CA LEU A 17 -10.41 -0.38 -6.97
C LEU A 17 -10.50 -0.50 -5.44
N SER A 18 -11.42 -1.32 -4.93
CA SER A 18 -11.57 -1.55 -3.47
C SER A 18 -10.25 -2.01 -2.80
N THR A 19 -9.46 -2.83 -3.52
CA THR A 19 -8.14 -3.29 -3.08
C THR A 19 -7.11 -2.17 -2.92
N TRP A 20 -7.26 -1.05 -3.63
CA TRP A 20 -6.37 0.11 -3.48
C TRP A 20 -6.59 0.83 -2.15
N TYR A 21 -7.85 0.93 -1.71
CA TYR A 21 -8.16 1.45 -0.37
C TYR A 21 -7.60 0.51 0.71
N SER A 22 -7.75 -0.80 0.53
CA SER A 22 -7.19 -1.80 1.45
C SER A 22 -5.66 -1.69 1.56
N PHE A 23 -4.97 -1.53 0.44
CA PHE A 23 -3.53 -1.28 0.41
C PHE A 23 -3.16 0.01 1.15
N CYS A 24 -3.84 1.13 0.88
CA CYS A 24 -3.55 2.39 1.57
C CYS A 24 -3.78 2.29 3.08
N MET A 25 -4.83 1.58 3.51
CA MET A 25 -5.12 1.33 4.92
C MET A 25 -4.03 0.49 5.59
N SER A 26 -3.55 -0.59 4.94
CA SER A 26 -2.48 -1.43 5.52
C SER A 26 -1.18 -0.64 5.73
N TRP A 27 -0.82 0.26 4.82
CA TRP A 27 0.34 1.14 5.00
C TRP A 27 0.16 2.18 6.09
N ILE A 28 -1.05 2.71 6.27
CA ILE A 28 -1.35 3.62 7.40
C ILE A 28 -1.17 2.88 8.72
N ILE A 29 -1.76 1.68 8.83
CA ILE A 29 -1.60 0.82 10.01
C ILE A 29 -0.10 0.56 10.24
N SER A 30 0.65 0.20 9.20
CA SER A 30 2.10 0.00 9.30
C SER A 30 2.83 1.19 9.89
N THR A 31 2.65 2.38 9.31
CA THR A 31 3.31 3.59 9.81
C THR A 31 2.93 3.92 11.25
N PHE A 32 1.68 3.69 11.63
CA PHE A 32 1.21 3.91 12.99
C PHE A 32 1.86 2.95 13.99
N SER A 33 1.94 1.66 13.63
CA SER A 33 2.56 0.62 14.45
C SER A 33 4.03 0.92 14.78
N TYR A 34 4.83 1.25 13.77
CA TYR A 34 6.24 1.58 13.98
C TYR A 34 6.46 2.91 14.71
N SER A 35 5.50 3.84 14.65
CA SER A 35 5.61 5.17 15.27
C SER A 35 5.01 5.26 16.68
N LEU A 36 4.38 4.20 17.19
CA LEU A 36 3.55 4.23 18.41
C LEU A 36 4.30 4.74 19.66
N LEU A 37 5.54 4.30 19.88
CA LEU A 37 6.39 4.78 20.99
C LEU A 37 6.79 6.25 20.83
N SER A 38 7.07 6.67 19.60
CA SER A 38 7.43 8.05 19.29
C SER A 38 6.23 8.99 19.52
N LEU A 39 5.04 8.59 19.06
CA LEU A 39 3.79 9.35 19.22
C LEU A 39 3.34 9.47 20.68
N THR A 40 3.69 8.52 21.54
CA THR A 40 3.36 8.53 22.97
C THR A 40 4.45 9.17 23.83
N GLY A 41 5.58 9.57 23.23
CA GLY A 41 6.72 10.15 23.94
C GLY A 41 7.52 9.14 24.78
N GLN A 42 7.27 7.84 24.62
CA GLN A 42 7.89 6.77 25.42
C GLN A 42 9.11 6.13 24.74
N GLN A 43 9.69 6.80 23.75
CA GLN A 43 10.86 6.30 23.02
C GLN A 43 12.12 6.25 23.91
N LEU A 44 12.32 7.30 24.71
CA LEU A 44 13.49 7.44 25.60
C LEU A 44 13.29 6.86 27.00
N THR A 45 12.05 6.58 27.40
CA THR A 45 11.71 6.01 28.71
C THR A 45 11.41 4.52 28.62
N GLU A 46 11.16 3.87 29.75
CA GLU A 46 10.58 2.53 29.75
C GLU A 46 9.12 2.61 29.27
N PRO A 47 8.73 1.83 28.24
CA PRO A 47 7.38 1.89 27.69
C PRO A 47 6.39 1.18 28.61
N ASN A 48 5.15 1.67 28.65
CA ASN A 48 4.06 0.97 29.31
C ASN A 48 3.87 -0.40 28.64
N PHE A 49 3.74 -1.46 29.45
CA PHE A 49 3.50 -2.82 29.00
C PHE A 49 2.40 -2.91 27.93
N GLY A 50 1.26 -2.22 28.12
CA GLY A 50 0.16 -2.24 27.16
C GLY A 50 0.53 -1.68 25.79
N LEU A 51 1.29 -0.58 25.75
CA LEU A 51 1.75 0.03 24.49
C LEU A 51 2.78 -0.87 23.80
N CYS A 52 3.73 -1.40 24.57
CA CYS A 52 4.76 -2.31 24.07
C CYS A 52 4.15 -3.61 23.53
N PHE A 53 3.14 -4.14 24.24
CA PHE A 53 2.37 -5.32 23.85
C PHE A 53 1.68 -5.07 22.51
N THR A 54 0.84 -4.04 22.41
CA THR A 54 0.12 -3.72 21.16
C THR A 54 1.09 -3.45 20.01
N GLN A 55 2.20 -2.75 20.26
CA GLN A 55 3.20 -2.49 19.23
C GLN A 55 3.82 -3.78 18.70
N ALA A 56 4.22 -4.70 19.57
CA ALA A 56 4.78 -5.98 19.18
C ALA A 56 3.78 -6.78 18.33
N LEU A 57 2.51 -6.88 18.74
CA LEU A 57 1.48 -7.58 17.96
C LEU A 57 1.35 -7.03 16.54
N LEU A 58 1.38 -5.71 16.40
CA LEU A 58 1.27 -5.05 15.12
C LEU A 58 2.53 -5.23 14.27
N ILE A 59 3.72 -5.12 14.83
CA ILE A 59 4.99 -5.26 14.08
C ILE A 59 5.13 -6.65 13.46
N TYR A 60 4.65 -7.71 14.12
CA TYR A 60 4.69 -9.05 13.55
C TYR A 60 3.59 -9.32 12.52
N SER A 61 2.40 -8.70 12.68
CA SER A 61 1.23 -8.99 11.83
C SER A 61 1.13 -8.08 10.59
N VAL A 62 1.66 -6.87 10.66
CA VAL A 62 1.58 -5.87 9.58
C VAL A 62 2.42 -6.21 8.35
N PRO A 63 3.68 -6.66 8.43
CA PRO A 63 4.48 -6.93 7.22
C PRO A 63 3.85 -8.01 6.31
N PRO A 64 3.34 -9.13 6.84
CA PRO A 64 2.56 -10.09 6.05
C PRO A 64 1.31 -9.47 5.42
N THR A 65 0.60 -8.63 6.17
CA THR A 65 -0.65 -7.98 5.73
C THR A 65 -0.42 -6.95 4.62
N THR A 66 0.62 -6.13 4.75
CA THR A 66 1.01 -5.14 3.71
C THR A 66 1.46 -5.85 2.44
N SER A 67 2.18 -6.97 2.56
CA SER A 67 2.53 -7.83 1.42
C SER A 67 1.28 -8.44 0.77
N ALA A 68 0.35 -8.97 1.56
CA ALA A 68 -0.88 -9.58 1.06
C ALA A 68 -1.80 -8.56 0.35
N THR A 69 -1.96 -7.36 0.93
CA THR A 69 -2.72 -6.26 0.29
C THR A 69 -2.07 -5.78 -1.00
N THR A 70 -0.72 -5.78 -1.08
CA THR A 70 0.02 -5.49 -2.30
C THR A 70 -0.25 -6.53 -3.39
N LEU A 71 -0.15 -7.82 -3.04
CA LEU A 71 -0.46 -8.91 -3.96
C LEU A 71 -1.90 -8.84 -4.45
N ALA A 72 -2.86 -8.60 -3.55
CA ALA A 72 -4.27 -8.44 -3.90
C ALA A 72 -4.49 -7.29 -4.89
N LEU A 73 -3.84 -6.14 -4.67
CA LEU A 73 -3.92 -5.01 -5.58
C LEU A 73 -3.35 -5.32 -6.97
N LEU A 74 -2.20 -6.00 -7.02
CA LEU A 74 -1.56 -6.40 -8.28
C LEU A 74 -2.37 -7.44 -9.03
N LEU A 75 -2.91 -8.45 -8.33
CA LEU A 75 -3.79 -9.46 -8.92
C LEU A 75 -5.07 -8.82 -9.46
N HIS A 76 -5.71 -7.92 -8.70
CA HIS A 76 -6.89 -7.22 -9.18
C HIS A 76 -6.57 -6.41 -10.44
N THR A 77 -5.42 -5.73 -10.46
CA THR A 77 -4.95 -4.97 -11.62
C THR A 77 -4.73 -5.90 -12.82
N LEU A 78 -4.00 -7.00 -12.64
CA LEU A 78 -3.74 -7.97 -13.71
C LEU A 78 -5.03 -8.54 -14.27
N LEU A 79 -5.96 -8.99 -13.42
CA LEU A 79 -7.22 -9.58 -13.85
C LEU A 79 -8.13 -8.60 -14.60
N THR A 80 -8.15 -7.33 -14.18
CA THR A 80 -8.94 -6.28 -14.86
C THR A 80 -8.33 -5.90 -16.21
N PHE A 81 -7.00 -5.83 -16.34
CA PHE A 81 -6.33 -5.33 -17.56
C PHE A 81 -5.98 -6.43 -18.58
N SER A 82 -5.55 -7.61 -18.14
CA SER A 82 -5.10 -8.70 -19.03
C SER A 82 -6.15 -9.15 -20.06
N SER A 83 -7.44 -9.03 -19.72
CA SER A 83 -8.56 -9.37 -20.59
C SER A 83 -8.96 -8.26 -21.57
N SER A 84 -8.29 -7.10 -21.58
CA SER A 84 -8.66 -5.91 -22.35
C SER A 84 -8.02 -5.86 -23.75
N ALA A 85 -7.81 -7.00 -24.39
CA ALA A 85 -7.39 -7.08 -25.79
C ALA A 85 -8.53 -6.77 -26.80
N GLY A 86 -9.73 -6.40 -26.31
CA GLY A 86 -10.83 -5.95 -27.16
C GLY A 86 -12.13 -5.76 -26.38
N GLN A 87 -12.41 -4.52 -26.00
CA GLN A 87 -13.69 -4.00 -25.47
C GLN A 87 -14.24 -4.52 -24.12
N THR A 88 -14.55 -3.53 -23.27
CA THR A 88 -15.26 -3.59 -21.98
C THR A 88 -14.44 -4.12 -20.81
N GLN A 89 -14.22 -3.27 -19.81
CA GLN A 89 -13.61 -3.66 -18.53
C GLN A 89 -14.39 -4.85 -17.94
N ARG A 90 -13.69 -5.97 -17.71
CA ARG A 90 -14.31 -7.13 -17.06
C ARG A 90 -14.64 -6.76 -15.63
N LYS A 91 -15.92 -6.78 -15.27
CA LYS A 91 -16.34 -6.73 -13.87
C LYS A 91 -15.88 -8.04 -13.22
N LEU A 92 -14.93 -7.97 -12.29
CA LEU A 92 -14.58 -9.12 -11.47
C LEU A 92 -15.82 -9.58 -10.69
N SER A 93 -15.93 -10.89 -10.46
CA SER A 93 -16.95 -11.43 -9.56
C SER A 93 -16.85 -10.75 -8.20
N LEU A 94 -18.00 -10.41 -7.62
CA LEU A 94 -18.09 -9.81 -6.29
C LEU A 94 -17.35 -10.69 -5.26
N TYR A 95 -17.45 -12.02 -5.40
CA TYR A 95 -16.77 -12.98 -4.54
C TYR A 95 -15.24 -12.82 -4.59
N THR A 96 -14.66 -12.75 -5.80
CA THR A 96 -13.21 -12.58 -5.98
C THR A 96 -12.73 -11.24 -5.42
N SER A 97 -13.44 -10.15 -5.71
CA SER A 97 -13.12 -8.82 -5.18
C SER A 97 -13.17 -8.79 -3.64
N CYS A 98 -14.20 -9.42 -3.07
CA CYS A 98 -14.38 -9.54 -1.63
C CYS A 98 -13.26 -10.35 -0.98
N MET A 99 -12.90 -11.52 -1.55
CA MET A 99 -11.78 -12.32 -1.05
C MET A 99 -10.46 -11.57 -1.10
N LEU A 100 -10.18 -10.82 -2.16
CA LEU A 100 -8.95 -10.03 -2.29
C LEU A 100 -8.87 -8.90 -1.25
N VAL A 101 -10.00 -8.38 -0.80
CA VAL A 101 -10.04 -7.31 0.23
C VAL A 101 -10.00 -7.90 1.64
N ILE A 102 -10.79 -8.95 1.91
CA ILE A 102 -10.92 -9.54 3.24
C ILE A 102 -9.72 -10.42 3.61
N GLY A 103 -9.16 -11.17 2.66
CA GLY A 103 -8.07 -12.12 2.89
C GLY A 103 -6.87 -11.54 3.65
N PRO A 104 -6.33 -10.37 3.26
CA PRO A 104 -5.22 -9.74 3.99
C PRO A 104 -5.55 -9.40 5.46
N TYR A 105 -6.79 -9.01 5.77
CA TYR A 105 -7.18 -8.70 7.16
C TYR A 105 -7.43 -9.96 7.99
N LEU A 106 -7.86 -11.06 7.37
CA LEU A 106 -7.91 -12.36 8.05
C LEU A 106 -6.49 -12.83 8.41
N LEU A 107 -5.52 -12.62 7.51
CA LEU A 107 -4.10 -12.88 7.80
C LEU A 107 -3.60 -12.01 8.96
N LEU A 108 -3.92 -10.71 8.95
CA LEU A 108 -3.62 -9.79 10.06
C LEU A 108 -4.16 -10.34 11.39
N LEU A 109 -5.45 -10.65 11.45
CA LEU A 109 -6.11 -11.15 12.66
C LEU A 109 -5.49 -12.46 13.15
N THR A 110 -5.16 -13.37 12.22
CA THR A 110 -4.58 -14.67 12.56
C THR A 110 -3.22 -14.52 13.23
N ILE A 111 -2.33 -13.73 12.64
CA ILE A 111 -0.99 -13.49 13.21
C ILE A 111 -1.07 -12.66 14.48
N PHE A 112 -1.93 -11.63 14.51
CA PHE A 112 -2.15 -10.78 15.68
C PHE A 112 -2.62 -11.59 16.89
N ILE A 113 -3.63 -12.46 16.72
CA ILE A 113 -4.13 -13.34 17.79
C ILE A 113 -3.06 -14.35 18.19
N GLY A 114 -2.34 -14.94 17.24
CA GLY A 114 -1.26 -15.89 17.52
C GLY A 114 -0.18 -15.30 18.41
N VAL A 115 0.32 -14.10 18.06
CA VAL A 115 1.33 -13.39 18.86
C VAL A 115 0.75 -12.96 20.21
N ALA A 116 -0.52 -12.53 20.27
CA ALA A 116 -1.17 -12.13 21.51
C ALA A 116 -1.26 -13.30 22.52
N LEU A 117 -1.67 -14.47 22.05
CA LEU A 117 -1.71 -15.69 22.87
C LEU A 117 -0.32 -16.12 23.34
N TYR A 118 0.71 -15.88 22.51
CA TYR A 118 2.09 -16.20 22.87
C TYR A 118 2.65 -15.27 23.96
N VAL A 119 2.49 -13.94 23.77
CA VAL A 119 3.00 -12.93 24.69
C VAL A 119 2.28 -12.99 26.04
N THR A 120 0.96 -13.23 26.04
CA THR A 120 0.19 -13.36 27.29
C THR A 120 0.62 -14.55 28.14
N ARG A 121 1.10 -15.63 27.52
CA ARG A 121 1.68 -16.78 28.22
C ARG A 121 3.12 -16.54 28.68
N ASN A 122 3.85 -15.64 28.02
CA ASN A 122 5.26 -15.38 28.30
C ASN A 122 5.57 -13.87 28.29
N PRO A 123 5.09 -13.11 29.28
CA PRO A 123 5.24 -11.65 29.29
C PRO A 123 6.71 -11.21 29.47
N LEU A 124 7.57 -12.09 30.01
CA LEU A 124 8.99 -11.82 30.25
C LEU A 124 9.82 -11.64 28.96
N TYR A 125 9.33 -12.13 27.83
CA TYR A 125 10.02 -11.98 26.54
C TYR A 125 9.72 -10.67 25.83
N LEU A 126 8.77 -9.88 26.32
CA LEU A 126 8.45 -8.58 25.74
C LEU A 126 9.50 -7.56 26.19
N HIS A 127 10.27 -7.05 25.25
CA HIS A 127 11.30 -6.06 25.54
C HIS A 127 11.29 -4.91 24.53
N LYS A 128 11.89 -3.78 24.91
CA LYS A 128 12.17 -2.70 23.97
C LYS A 128 13.41 -3.11 23.16
N ALA A 129 13.39 -2.98 21.84
CA ALA A 129 14.55 -3.26 21.01
C ALA A 129 15.75 -2.42 21.47
N ASP A 130 16.97 -2.94 21.30
CA ASP A 130 18.20 -2.29 21.79
C ASP A 130 18.39 -0.87 21.17
N GLN A 131 17.82 -0.63 19.99
CA GLN A 131 17.82 0.67 19.31
C GLN A 131 16.78 1.67 19.87
N GLY A 132 15.88 1.22 20.75
CA GLY A 132 14.82 2.03 21.35
C GLY A 132 13.70 2.45 20.39
N THR A 133 13.67 1.93 19.15
CA THR A 133 12.73 2.33 18.10
C THR A 133 11.36 1.68 18.25
N TYR A 134 11.31 0.42 18.68
CA TYR A 134 10.07 -0.33 18.88
C TYR A 134 10.23 -1.47 19.88
N CYS A 135 9.12 -2.09 20.27
CA CYS A 135 9.09 -3.29 21.09
C CYS A 135 9.14 -4.58 20.26
N ASN A 136 10.02 -5.49 20.65
CA ASN A 136 10.16 -6.81 20.06
C ASN A 136 10.11 -7.91 21.13
N LEU A 137 9.94 -9.15 20.67
CA LEU A 137 10.14 -10.33 21.50
C LEU A 137 11.63 -10.64 21.52
N ARG A 138 12.23 -10.73 22.70
CA ARG A 138 13.63 -11.11 22.91
C ARG A 138 13.67 -12.55 23.42
N ASN A 139 13.56 -13.51 22.51
CA ASN A 139 13.71 -14.93 22.84
C ASN A 139 14.95 -15.49 22.09
N PRO A 140 15.67 -16.51 22.60
CA PRO A 140 16.81 -17.11 21.88
C PRO A 140 16.42 -17.74 20.54
N HIS A 141 15.11 -17.92 20.32
CA HIS A 141 14.51 -18.34 19.08
C HIS A 141 13.38 -17.36 18.76
N ASP A 142 13.64 -16.35 17.93
CA ASP A 142 12.66 -15.40 17.41
C ASP A 142 11.68 -16.08 16.42
N GLU A 143 11.00 -17.13 16.87
CA GLU A 143 10.16 -18.00 16.04
C GLU A 143 9.04 -17.22 15.35
N TRP A 144 8.40 -16.29 16.05
CA TRP A 144 7.31 -15.48 15.49
C TRP A 144 7.77 -14.52 14.41
N LEU A 145 8.94 -13.90 14.60
CA LEU A 145 9.52 -13.06 13.55
C LEU A 145 9.80 -13.90 12.31
N ARG A 146 10.47 -15.04 12.48
CA ARG A 146 10.79 -15.96 11.38
C ARG A 146 9.54 -16.42 10.65
N ILE A 147 8.48 -16.80 11.38
CA ILE A 147 7.18 -17.16 10.79
C ILE A 147 6.63 -16.00 9.95
N SER A 148 6.57 -14.78 10.50
CA SER A 148 6.07 -13.62 9.76
C SER A 148 6.91 -13.32 8.51
N MET A 149 8.23 -13.39 8.60
CA MET A 149 9.12 -13.12 7.46
C MET A 149 9.06 -14.23 6.40
N ILE A 150 8.90 -15.50 6.79
CA ILE A 150 8.65 -16.61 5.86
C ILE A 150 7.34 -16.37 5.10
N VAL A 151 6.28 -15.98 5.80
CA VAL A 151 4.99 -15.63 5.15
C VAL A 151 5.17 -14.47 4.17
N VAL A 152 5.92 -13.42 4.57
CA VAL A 152 6.25 -12.30 3.67
C VAL A 152 7.02 -12.79 2.44
N ALA A 153 8.02 -13.66 2.61
CA ALA A 153 8.82 -14.19 1.52
C ALA A 153 7.96 -14.98 0.52
N VAL A 154 7.09 -15.86 1.01
CA VAL A 154 6.14 -16.64 0.18
C VAL A 154 5.20 -15.71 -0.60
N ILE A 155 4.62 -14.70 0.06
CA ILE A 155 3.76 -13.72 -0.61
C ILE A 155 4.56 -12.91 -1.64
N SER A 156 5.80 -12.55 -1.33
CA SER A 156 6.68 -11.78 -2.20
C SER A 156 7.03 -12.52 -3.48
N VAL A 157 7.17 -13.85 -3.45
CA VAL A 157 7.29 -14.66 -4.67
C VAL A 157 6.06 -14.48 -5.56
N GLY A 158 4.85 -14.55 -4.97
CA GLY A 158 3.61 -14.26 -5.68
C GLY A 158 3.57 -12.85 -6.28
N ILE A 159 4.04 -11.85 -5.53
CA ILE A 159 4.15 -10.46 -6.00
C ILE A 159 5.05 -10.39 -7.24
N ILE A 160 6.25 -10.97 -7.19
CA ILE A 160 7.21 -10.95 -8.30
C ILE A 160 6.61 -11.65 -9.53
N LEU A 161 5.97 -12.80 -9.37
CA LEU A 161 5.32 -13.51 -10.49
C LEU A 161 4.24 -12.66 -11.17
N VAL A 162 3.34 -12.06 -10.39
CA VAL A 162 2.27 -11.20 -10.91
C VAL A 162 2.84 -9.94 -11.55
N GLN A 163 3.91 -9.37 -11.00
CA GLN A 163 4.59 -8.22 -11.59
C GLN A 163 5.24 -8.55 -12.93
N VAL A 164 5.94 -9.68 -13.03
CA VAL A 164 6.53 -10.13 -14.30
C VAL A 164 5.44 -10.31 -15.35
N GLN A 165 4.30 -10.89 -14.99
CA GLN A 165 3.15 -11.04 -15.90
C GLN A 165 2.56 -9.68 -16.32
N LEU A 166 2.40 -8.73 -15.38
CA LEU A 166 1.94 -7.37 -15.67
C LEU A 166 2.89 -6.64 -16.63
N VAL A 167 4.20 -6.71 -16.38
CA VAL A 167 5.21 -6.06 -17.23
C VAL A 167 5.27 -6.72 -18.61
N ALA A 168 5.23 -8.05 -18.69
CA ALA A 168 5.20 -8.78 -19.95
C ALA A 168 3.96 -8.42 -20.77
N TRP A 169 2.79 -8.36 -20.14
CA TRP A 169 1.54 -7.95 -20.79
C TRP A 169 1.63 -6.50 -21.29
N LEU A 170 2.12 -5.58 -20.45
CA LEU A 170 2.31 -4.18 -20.83
C LEU A 170 3.31 -4.02 -21.99
N TYR A 171 4.40 -4.78 -21.98
CA TYR A 171 5.42 -4.73 -23.03
C TYR A 171 4.89 -5.28 -24.37
N HIS A 172 4.17 -6.40 -24.32
CA HIS A 172 3.55 -6.97 -25.51
C HIS A 172 2.51 -6.02 -26.12
N ASN A 173 1.68 -5.39 -25.28
CA ASN A 173 0.66 -4.44 -25.71
C ASN A 173 1.19 -3.01 -25.90
N PHE A 174 2.48 -2.76 -25.66
CA PHE A 174 3.09 -1.43 -25.68
C PHE A 174 3.02 -0.79 -27.07
N ARG A 175 3.09 -1.61 -28.13
CA ARG A 175 3.02 -1.12 -29.52
C ARG A 175 1.69 -0.43 -29.83
N SER A 176 0.60 -0.82 -29.15
CA SER A 176 -0.72 -0.18 -29.22
C SER A 176 -0.79 1.13 -28.42
N LEU A 177 -0.01 1.24 -27.34
CA LEU A 177 -0.01 2.37 -26.39
C LEU A 177 1.06 3.43 -26.69
N ARG A 178 1.88 3.22 -27.72
CA ARG A 178 3.12 3.97 -28.04
C ARG A 178 2.92 5.47 -28.32
N ARG A 179 1.69 5.94 -28.51
CA ARG A 179 1.40 7.33 -28.88
C ARG A 179 1.08 8.26 -27.71
N ASP A 180 1.09 7.74 -26.47
CA ASP A 180 0.57 8.49 -25.32
C ASP A 180 1.58 8.60 -24.16
N SER A 181 1.70 9.81 -23.60
CA SER A 181 2.51 10.13 -22.42
C SER A 181 2.14 9.28 -21.19
N ALA A 182 0.93 8.71 -21.19
CA ALA A 182 0.47 7.77 -20.17
C ALA A 182 1.31 6.50 -20.10
N ALA A 183 1.83 6.00 -21.24
CA ALA A 183 2.57 4.75 -21.31
C ALA A 183 3.90 4.80 -20.53
N PHE A 184 4.59 5.95 -20.53
CA PHE A 184 5.80 6.17 -19.74
C PHE A 184 5.54 6.04 -18.23
N GLY A 185 4.42 6.61 -17.75
CA GLY A 185 4.04 6.53 -16.35
C GLY A 185 3.74 5.10 -15.89
N HIS A 186 3.17 4.26 -16.76
CA HIS A 186 2.92 2.85 -16.45
C HIS A 186 4.21 2.03 -16.39
N ILE A 187 5.15 2.26 -17.32
CA ILE A 187 6.46 1.58 -17.32
C ILE A 187 7.27 1.95 -16.07
N LEU A 188 7.40 3.25 -15.77
CA LEU A 188 8.16 3.71 -14.61
C LEU A 188 7.61 3.11 -13.31
N ARG A 189 6.28 3.06 -13.16
CA ARG A 189 5.64 2.37 -12.03
C ARG A 189 5.94 0.90 -11.99
N GLY A 190 5.89 0.20 -13.12
CA GLY A 190 6.23 -1.21 -13.22
C GLY A 190 7.64 -1.48 -12.70
N VAL A 191 8.62 -0.70 -13.17
CA VAL A 191 10.03 -0.80 -12.74
C VAL A 191 10.17 -0.55 -11.24
N LEU A 192 9.53 0.51 -10.72
CA LEU A 192 9.57 0.84 -9.28
C LEU A 192 8.93 -0.26 -8.42
N PHE A 193 7.83 -0.87 -8.88
CA PHE A 193 7.21 -2.00 -8.19
C PHE A 193 8.08 -3.25 -8.19
N THR A 194 8.73 -3.57 -9.31
CA THR A 194 9.66 -4.71 -9.40
C THR A 194 10.84 -4.52 -8.47
N PHE A 195 11.45 -3.34 -8.50
CA PHE A 195 12.55 -3.01 -7.58
C PHE A 195 12.13 -3.15 -6.12
N THR A 196 10.97 -2.59 -5.75
CA THR A 196 10.45 -2.68 -4.38
C THR A 196 10.20 -4.13 -3.98
N GLY A 197 9.57 -4.93 -4.85
CA GLY A 197 9.28 -6.35 -4.59
C GLY A 197 10.55 -7.18 -4.40
N SER A 198 11.59 -6.95 -5.20
CA SER A 198 12.89 -7.61 -5.03
C SER A 198 13.55 -7.25 -3.70
N VAL A 199 13.55 -5.96 -3.32
CA VAL A 199 14.11 -5.53 -2.03
C VAL A 199 13.32 -6.13 -0.86
N THR A 200 11.99 -6.17 -0.93
CA THR A 200 11.15 -6.83 0.08
C THR A 200 11.48 -8.32 0.21
N PHE A 201 11.60 -9.04 -0.92
CA PHE A 201 11.96 -10.47 -0.90
C PHE A 201 13.33 -10.71 -0.28
N VAL A 202 14.36 -9.96 -0.69
CA VAL A 202 15.72 -10.10 -0.13
C VAL A 202 15.72 -9.79 1.36
N THR A 203 15.06 -8.70 1.77
CA THR A 203 14.96 -8.32 3.18
C THR A 203 14.25 -9.40 4.00
N ALA A 204 13.17 -9.98 3.47
CA ALA A 204 12.44 -11.05 4.12
C ALA A 204 13.24 -12.34 4.24
N LEU A 205 14.00 -12.70 3.21
CA LEU A 205 14.87 -13.87 3.24
C LEU A 205 16.01 -13.70 4.26
N VAL A 206 16.65 -12.53 4.26
CA VAL A 206 17.74 -12.23 5.21
C VAL A 206 17.22 -12.27 6.65
N LEU A 207 16.10 -11.63 6.95
CA LEU A 207 15.51 -11.63 8.29
C LEU A 207 14.90 -12.99 8.71
N ALA A 208 14.62 -13.88 7.76
CA ALA A 208 14.18 -15.24 8.07
C ALA A 208 15.35 -16.16 8.49
N ILE A 209 16.57 -15.84 8.03
CA ILE A 209 17.78 -16.67 8.21
C ILE A 209 18.73 -16.09 9.25
N SER A 210 18.83 -14.76 9.32
CA SER A 210 19.75 -14.03 10.18
C SER A 210 19.07 -13.59 11.46
N ASP A 211 19.77 -13.75 12.59
CA ASP A 211 19.33 -13.22 13.89
C ASP A 211 19.78 -11.76 14.12
N ASP A 212 20.67 -11.25 13.27
CA ASP A 212 21.22 -9.89 13.38
C ASP A 212 20.25 -8.81 12.92
N HIS A 213 19.68 -8.09 13.89
CA HIS A 213 18.83 -6.93 13.69
C HIS A 213 19.65 -5.64 13.73
N ASN A 214 20.10 -5.21 12.57
CA ASN A 214 20.85 -3.96 12.42
C ASN A 214 19.94 -2.77 12.09
N LEU A 215 20.38 -1.56 12.48
CA LEU A 215 19.76 -0.27 12.13
C LEU A 215 19.42 -0.12 10.63
N THR A 216 20.17 -0.81 9.77
CA THR A 216 19.92 -0.84 8.33
C THR A 216 18.53 -1.38 7.97
N PHE A 217 18.04 -2.40 8.69
CA PHE A 217 16.72 -2.97 8.43
C PHE A 217 15.59 -2.01 8.81
N ASP A 218 15.73 -1.31 9.93
CA ASP A 218 14.77 -0.29 10.37
C ASP A 218 14.63 0.82 9.33
N LEU A 219 15.76 1.27 8.76
CA LEU A 219 15.76 2.26 7.69
C LEU A 219 15.06 1.74 6.44
N ILE A 220 15.35 0.51 6.00
CA ILE A 220 14.70 -0.10 4.82
C ILE A 220 13.18 -0.17 5.01
N ILE A 221 12.72 -0.61 6.18
CA ILE A 221 11.29 -0.72 6.50
C ILE A 221 10.64 0.68 6.49
N ALA A 222 11.32 1.71 7.00
CA ALA A 222 10.85 3.09 6.98
C ALA A 222 10.75 3.69 5.55
N PHE A 223 11.55 3.21 4.60
CA PHE A 223 11.50 3.68 3.21
C PHE A 223 10.30 3.13 2.43
N PHE A 224 9.79 1.93 2.75
CA PHE A 224 8.71 1.32 1.97
C PHE A 224 7.41 2.14 1.93
N PRO A 225 6.88 2.68 3.04
CA PRO A 225 5.69 3.54 3.00
C PRO A 225 5.89 4.81 2.15
N VAL A 226 7.11 5.35 2.13
CA VAL A 226 7.47 6.53 1.33
C VAL A 226 7.49 6.17 -0.16
N LEU A 227 8.11 5.05 -0.52
CA LEU A 227 8.10 4.55 -1.89
C LEU A 227 6.67 4.28 -2.38
N ALA A 228 5.85 3.62 -1.55
CA ALA A 228 4.44 3.43 -1.85
C ALA A 228 3.74 4.77 -2.09
N LEU A 229 4.03 5.80 -1.29
CA LEU A 229 3.43 7.12 -1.43
C LEU A 229 3.76 7.74 -2.79
N PHE A 230 5.01 7.66 -3.22
CA PHE A 230 5.44 8.20 -4.51
C PHE A 230 4.82 7.43 -5.68
N ILE A 231 4.80 6.10 -5.61
CA ILE A 231 4.28 5.26 -6.69
C ILE A 231 2.77 5.50 -6.90
N PHE A 232 2.00 5.57 -5.82
CA PHE A 232 0.53 5.74 -5.89
C PHE A 232 0.08 7.20 -5.89
N GLY A 233 0.81 8.10 -5.24
CA GLY A 233 0.52 9.53 -5.20
C GLY A 233 0.84 10.25 -6.51
N SER A 234 1.76 9.73 -7.31
CA SER A 234 2.09 10.29 -8.65
C SER A 234 1.00 10.07 -9.71
N GLN A 235 -0.18 9.55 -9.35
CA GLN A 235 -1.27 9.31 -10.29
C GLN A 235 -1.84 10.63 -10.81
N LYS A 236 -1.93 10.76 -12.15
CA LYS A 236 -2.44 11.96 -12.83
C LYS A 236 -3.81 12.38 -12.28
N ASP A 237 -4.68 11.42 -11.98
CA ASP A 237 -6.03 11.70 -11.43
C ASP A 237 -5.96 12.36 -10.04
N LEU A 238 -5.00 11.98 -9.19
CA LEU A 238 -4.81 12.61 -7.89
C LEU A 238 -4.21 14.01 -8.03
N LEU A 239 -3.19 14.15 -8.88
CA LEU A 239 -2.59 15.44 -9.17
C LEU A 239 -3.63 16.41 -9.75
N GLN A 240 -4.50 15.94 -10.64
CA GLN A 240 -5.59 16.73 -11.19
C GLN A 240 -6.57 17.21 -10.12
N VAL A 241 -6.93 16.39 -9.13
CA VAL A 241 -7.78 16.87 -8.02
C VAL A 241 -7.05 17.95 -7.23
N TRP A 242 -5.77 17.74 -6.91
CA TRP A 242 -4.97 18.70 -6.14
C TRP A 242 -4.71 20.01 -6.90
N THR A 243 -4.55 19.96 -8.22
CA THR A 243 -4.37 21.15 -9.07
C THR A 243 -5.70 21.84 -9.42
N SER A 244 -6.78 21.08 -9.60
CA SER A 244 -8.12 21.63 -9.90
C SER A 244 -8.76 22.30 -8.70
N TRP A 245 -8.36 21.94 -7.46
CA TRP A 245 -8.70 22.74 -6.28
C TRP A 245 -8.15 24.18 -6.32
N ARG A 246 -7.17 24.47 -7.19
CA ARG A 246 -6.65 25.83 -7.43
C ARG A 246 -7.28 26.55 -8.63
N LEU A 247 -8.08 25.86 -9.44
CA LEU A 247 -8.78 26.46 -10.58
C LEU A 247 -10.27 26.49 -10.27
N PRO A 248 -10.84 27.66 -9.94
CA PRO A 248 -12.28 27.81 -9.88
C PRO A 248 -12.85 27.36 -11.22
N HIS A 249 -13.78 26.41 -11.15
CA HIS A 249 -14.51 25.86 -12.27
C HIS A 249 -15.11 27.00 -13.12
N ARG A 250 -14.45 27.30 -14.25
CA ARG A 250 -14.83 28.39 -15.17
C ARG A 250 -15.95 27.96 -16.11
N GLU A 251 -16.93 27.19 -15.63
CA GLU A 251 -18.04 26.67 -16.46
C GLU A 251 -19.23 27.63 -16.62
N ASN A 252 -19.24 28.82 -16.01
CA ASN A 252 -20.40 29.72 -16.11
C ASN A 252 -20.24 30.98 -16.98
N ILE A 253 -19.13 31.18 -17.70
CA ILE A 253 -18.97 32.41 -18.53
C ILE A 253 -19.42 32.21 -19.99
N GLN A 254 -19.42 31.00 -20.54
CA GLN A 254 -19.89 30.78 -21.93
C GLN A 254 -21.40 30.93 -22.09
N ASN A 255 -22.19 30.54 -21.09
CA ASN A 255 -23.66 30.67 -21.12
C ASN A 255 -24.14 32.14 -21.02
N LEU A 256 -23.35 33.03 -20.42
CA LEU A 256 -23.65 34.47 -20.38
C LEU A 256 -23.24 35.22 -21.66
N SER A 257 -22.23 34.72 -22.40
CA SER A 257 -21.85 35.31 -23.70
C SER A 257 -22.79 34.89 -24.83
N SER A 258 -23.34 33.67 -24.78
CA SER A 258 -24.29 33.18 -25.79
C SER A 258 -25.69 33.76 -25.60
N GLY A 259 -26.08 34.11 -24.37
CA GLY A 259 -27.34 34.81 -24.08
C GLY A 259 -27.36 36.28 -24.49
N LYS A 260 -26.19 36.94 -24.57
CA LYS A 260 -26.10 38.36 -24.99
C LYS A 260 -26.15 38.52 -26.52
N ASN A 261 -25.57 37.58 -27.27
CA ASN A 261 -25.55 37.62 -28.74
C ASN A 261 -26.88 37.24 -29.41
N MET A 262 -27.83 36.67 -28.66
CA MET A 262 -29.15 36.31 -29.18
C MET A 262 -30.19 37.43 -28.99
N SER A 263 -29.94 38.38 -28.08
CA SER A 263 -30.85 39.52 -27.86
C SER A 263 -30.62 40.70 -28.83
N GLU A 264 -29.45 40.80 -29.46
CA GLU A 264 -29.12 41.88 -30.41
C GLU A 264 -29.54 41.57 -31.86
N ARG A 265 -29.96 40.33 -32.15
CA ARG A 265 -30.34 39.90 -33.50
C ARG A 265 -31.85 39.94 -33.77
N VAL A 266 -32.65 40.47 -32.84
CA VAL A 266 -34.12 40.55 -32.93
C VAL A 266 -34.63 42.00 -33.08
N THR A 267 -33.73 42.99 -33.17
CA THR A 267 -34.11 44.43 -33.22
C THR A 267 -33.52 45.23 -34.38
N ASN A 268 -33.19 44.60 -35.50
CA ASN A 268 -32.97 45.29 -36.78
C ASN A 268 -33.54 44.48 -37.94
#